data_AF-A0A7U9X8K1-F1
#
_entry.id   AF-A0A7U9X8K1-F1
#
_cell.length_a   1.000
_cell.length_b   1.000
_cell.length_c   1.000
_cell.angle_alpha   90.00
_cell.angle_beta   90.00
_cell.angle_gamma   90.00
#
_symmetry.space_group_name_H-M   'P 1'
#
loop_
_entity.id
_entity.type
_entity.pdbx_description
1 polymer ?
#
loop_
_entity_poly.entity_id
_entity_poly.type
_entity_poly.pdbx_seq_one_letter_code
_entity_poly.pdbx_strand_id
1 'polypeptide(L)'
;MSMLENEKYKGDALLQKSYTVDFLTKKRTQNKGEIQMFYVEDDHDAIISKRIWECVQLEIKRRKKYLEEHGTNSYSHRPERNPFASKIICGDCNKVFARKGWRSSTGVDRKVWQCSERYKVKGVMGCTNRHVEEETLIKAYLMAWNALVENREDFMEQWTEQLQSNNLLEGYRAEKFIEYTDGAEPLTEMDTDFMLKTLDHIKVFEDGTLLVVFLDGTEIECKNEEE
;
A
#
# COMPACT_ATOMS: atom_id res chain seq x y z
N MET A 1 20.44 -2.47 -7.74
CA MET A 1 19.31 -3.42 -7.77
C MET A 1 18.88 -3.64 -6.34
N SER A 2 17.59 -3.40 -6.06
CA SER A 2 17.00 -3.79 -4.79
C SER A 2 16.94 -5.32 -4.69
N MET A 3 16.95 -5.88 -3.49
CA MET A 3 16.86 -7.32 -3.27
C MET A 3 15.60 -7.92 -3.92
N LEU A 4 14.49 -7.18 -3.93
CA LEU A 4 13.20 -7.59 -4.49
C LEU A 4 13.14 -7.60 -6.02
N GLU A 5 14.06 -6.92 -6.70
CA GLU A 5 14.10 -6.83 -8.18
C GLU A 5 15.12 -7.81 -8.79
N ASN A 6 15.85 -8.53 -7.95
CA ASN A 6 16.91 -9.39 -8.41
C ASN A 6 16.32 -10.69 -8.98
N GLU A 7 16.57 -10.94 -10.26
CA GLU A 7 16.04 -12.07 -11.01
C GLU A 7 16.52 -13.43 -10.48
N LYS A 8 17.66 -13.44 -9.77
CA LYS A 8 18.19 -14.65 -9.14
C LYS A 8 17.22 -15.29 -8.16
N TYR A 9 16.39 -14.52 -7.48
CA TYR A 9 15.43 -15.10 -6.54
C TYR A 9 14.38 -15.97 -7.23
N LYS A 10 14.12 -15.75 -8.52
CA LYS A 10 13.21 -16.58 -9.33
C LYS A 10 13.92 -17.66 -10.17
N GLY A 11 15.21 -17.88 -9.92
CA GLY A 11 16.02 -18.91 -10.59
C GLY A 11 16.73 -18.45 -11.86
N ASP A 12 16.58 -17.19 -12.26
CA ASP A 12 17.16 -16.67 -13.50
C ASP A 12 18.49 -15.95 -13.25
N ALA A 13 19.32 -15.79 -14.28
CA ALA A 13 20.58 -15.08 -14.19
C ALA A 13 20.81 -14.13 -15.35
N LEU A 14 21.01 -12.84 -15.05
CA LEU A 14 21.55 -11.90 -16.02
C LEU A 14 23.07 -11.80 -15.84
N LEU A 15 23.80 -12.35 -16.80
CA LEU A 15 25.25 -12.37 -16.86
C LEU A 15 25.80 -11.06 -17.44
N GLN A 16 27.05 -10.74 -17.09
CA GLN A 16 27.77 -9.54 -17.58
C GLN A 16 27.10 -8.19 -17.28
N LYS A 17 26.42 -8.05 -16.14
CA LYS A 17 25.92 -6.74 -15.64
C LYS A 17 27.02 -5.69 -15.45
N SER A 18 28.28 -6.11 -15.37
CA SER A 18 29.45 -5.23 -15.34
C SER A 18 30.61 -5.87 -16.09
N TYR A 19 31.46 -5.04 -16.68
CA TYR A 19 32.62 -5.47 -17.45
C TYR A 19 33.86 -4.65 -17.07
N THR A 20 35.04 -5.16 -17.43
CA THR A 20 36.32 -4.48 -17.22
C THR A 20 36.59 -3.57 -18.42
N VAL A 21 36.64 -2.26 -18.19
CA VAL A 21 36.90 -1.26 -19.24
C VAL A 21 38.36 -1.25 -19.63
N ASP A 22 39.23 -1.37 -18.63
CA ASP A 22 40.68 -1.32 -18.80
C ASP A 22 41.31 -2.46 -18.01
N PHE A 23 42.03 -3.32 -18.72
CA PHE A 23 42.68 -4.51 -18.18
C PHE A 23 43.90 -4.16 -17.31
N LEU A 24 44.58 -3.05 -17.57
CA LEU A 24 45.74 -2.59 -16.79
C LEU A 24 45.31 -2.06 -15.43
N THR A 25 44.30 -1.19 -15.41
CA THR A 25 43.78 -0.60 -14.17
C THR A 25 42.75 -1.48 -13.46
N LYS A 26 42.31 -2.58 -14.08
CA LYS A 26 41.21 -3.47 -13.62
C LYS A 26 39.93 -2.70 -13.30
N LYS A 27 39.73 -1.55 -13.94
CA LYS A 27 38.57 -0.70 -13.72
C LYS A 27 37.32 -1.38 -14.27
N ARG A 28 36.35 -1.67 -13.39
CA ARG A 28 35.05 -2.24 -13.77
C ARG A 28 33.97 -1.17 -13.82
N THR A 29 33.08 -1.25 -14.80
CA THR A 29 31.91 -0.39 -14.92
C THR A 29 30.65 -1.24 -15.10
N GLN A 30 29.49 -0.67 -14.76
CA GLN A 30 28.19 -1.27 -15.09
C GLN A 30 27.99 -1.30 -16.60
N ASN A 31 27.48 -2.41 -17.10
CA ASN A 31 27.15 -2.59 -18.50
C ASN A 31 25.76 -2.00 -18.76
N LYS A 32 25.69 -0.94 -19.57
CA LYS A 32 24.48 -0.28 -20.04
C LYS A 32 24.15 -0.65 -21.48
N GLY A 33 24.80 -1.68 -22.02
CA GLY A 33 24.66 -2.14 -23.41
C GLY A 33 25.94 -1.99 -24.23
N GLU A 34 27.06 -1.57 -23.63
CA GLU A 34 28.35 -1.52 -24.32
C GLU A 34 28.84 -2.90 -24.74
N ILE A 35 28.50 -3.93 -23.96
CA ILE A 35 28.78 -5.34 -24.27
C ILE A 35 27.48 -6.13 -24.18
N GLN A 36 27.36 -7.20 -24.98
CA GLN A 36 26.23 -8.10 -24.94
C GLN A 36 26.04 -8.72 -23.53
N MET A 37 24.85 -8.54 -22.96
CA MET A 37 24.42 -9.25 -21.76
C MET A 37 23.65 -10.51 -22.15
N PHE A 38 23.77 -11.56 -21.34
CA PHE A 38 23.07 -12.83 -21.56
C PHE A 38 22.09 -13.04 -20.40
N TYR A 39 20.82 -13.24 -20.73
CA TYR A 39 19.80 -13.65 -19.78
C TYR A 39 19.61 -15.15 -19.89
N VAL A 40 19.78 -15.86 -18.79
CA VAL A 40 19.63 -17.31 -18.69
C VAL A 40 18.42 -17.57 -17.79
N GLU A 41 17.42 -18.26 -18.33
CA GLU A 41 16.27 -18.73 -17.58
C GLU A 41 16.60 -20.04 -16.88
N ASP A 42 16.09 -20.23 -15.66
CA ASP A 42 16.26 -21.46 -14.87
C ASP A 42 17.74 -21.88 -14.71
N ASP A 43 18.60 -20.89 -14.45
CA ASP A 43 20.04 -21.06 -14.20
C ASP A 43 20.32 -21.84 -12.90
N HIS A 44 19.49 -21.63 -11.88
CA HIS A 44 19.58 -22.33 -10.60
C HIS A 44 18.21 -22.46 -9.93
N ASP A 45 18.13 -23.30 -8.89
CA ASP A 45 16.90 -23.47 -8.12
C ASP A 45 16.41 -22.14 -7.54
N ALA A 46 15.16 -21.81 -7.88
CA ALA A 46 14.53 -20.57 -7.44
C ALA A 46 14.31 -20.57 -5.92
N ILE A 47 14.64 -19.44 -5.27
CA ILE A 47 14.38 -19.24 -3.84
C ILE A 47 12.89 -18.96 -3.61
N ILE A 48 12.25 -18.23 -4.52
CA ILE A 48 10.81 -17.96 -4.54
C ILE A 48 10.24 -18.32 -5.91
N SER A 49 8.95 -18.65 -5.96
CA SER A 49 8.31 -18.99 -7.24
C SER A 49 8.28 -17.77 -8.18
N LYS A 50 8.38 -18.05 -9.50
CA LYS A 50 8.29 -17.02 -10.55
C LYS A 50 7.02 -16.16 -10.42
N ARG A 51 5.88 -16.80 -10.14
CA ARG A 51 4.59 -16.13 -9.86
C ARG A 51 4.73 -15.07 -8.76
N ILE A 52 5.26 -15.44 -7.59
CA ILE A 52 5.38 -14.50 -6.46
C ILE A 52 6.36 -13.37 -6.78
N TRP A 53 7.47 -13.68 -7.45
CA TRP A 53 8.43 -12.66 -7.89
C TRP A 53 7.79 -11.64 -8.83
N GLU A 54 6.96 -12.08 -9.77
CA GLU A 54 6.21 -11.23 -10.69
C GLU A 54 5.16 -10.38 -9.96
N CYS A 55 4.41 -10.96 -9.01
CA CYS A 55 3.49 -10.20 -8.15
C CYS A 55 4.22 -9.07 -7.41
N VAL A 56 5.43 -9.33 -6.90
CA VAL A 56 6.26 -8.30 -6.24
C VAL A 56 6.63 -7.17 -7.21
N GLN A 57 6.98 -7.48 -8.47
CA GLN A 57 7.27 -6.43 -9.45
C GLN A 57 6.02 -5.59 -9.77
N LEU A 58 4.86 -6.22 -9.87
CA LEU A 58 3.58 -5.53 -10.06
C LEU A 58 3.23 -4.64 -8.87
N GLU A 59 3.45 -5.11 -7.63
CA GLU A 59 3.24 -4.34 -6.41
C GLU A 59 4.19 -3.13 -6.35
N ILE A 60 5.45 -3.27 -6.76
CA ILE A 60 6.38 -2.12 -6.86
C ILE A 60 5.85 -1.07 -7.83
N LYS A 61 5.39 -1.48 -9.02
CA LYS A 61 4.80 -0.56 -10.01
C LYS A 61 3.55 0.12 -9.48
N ARG A 62 2.66 -0.65 -8.85
CA ARG A 62 1.42 -0.16 -8.22
C ARG A 62 1.72 0.89 -7.14
N ARG A 63 2.65 0.60 -6.23
CA ARG A 63 3.06 1.55 -5.19
C ARG A 63 3.64 2.81 -5.79
N LYS A 64 4.49 2.70 -6.82
CA LYS A 64 5.03 3.88 -7.51
C LYS A 64 3.92 4.77 -8.08
N LYS A 65 2.92 4.18 -8.74
CA LYS A 65 1.75 4.88 -9.26
C LYS A 65 0.97 5.58 -8.13
N TYR A 66 0.73 4.88 -7.03
CA TYR A 66 0.06 5.42 -5.84
C TYR A 66 0.79 6.67 -5.28
N LEU A 67 2.11 6.62 -5.19
CA LEU A 67 2.93 7.75 -4.72
C LEU A 67 2.77 8.99 -5.62
N GLU A 68 2.78 8.78 -6.93
CA GLU A 68 2.62 9.83 -7.94
C GLU A 68 1.20 10.44 -7.89
N GLU A 69 0.17 9.59 -7.83
CA GLU A 69 -1.24 10.01 -7.75
C GLU A 69 -1.50 10.87 -6.50
N HIS A 70 -1.08 10.39 -5.33
CA HIS A 70 -1.37 11.03 -4.05
C HIS A 70 -0.32 12.05 -3.57
N GLY A 71 0.75 12.25 -4.34
CA GLY A 71 1.79 13.25 -4.05
C GLY A 71 2.56 12.98 -2.76
N THR A 72 2.93 11.72 -2.50
CA THR A 72 3.72 11.32 -1.32
C THR A 72 4.99 10.59 -1.75
N ASN A 73 6.03 10.64 -0.91
CA ASN A 73 7.35 10.04 -1.23
C ASN A 73 7.53 8.64 -0.65
N SER A 74 6.58 8.15 0.14
CA SER A 74 6.67 6.86 0.82
C SER A 74 5.30 6.24 0.99
N TYR A 75 5.19 4.93 0.76
CA TYR A 75 3.92 4.19 0.84
C TYR A 75 3.54 3.84 2.29
N SER A 76 4.53 3.77 3.18
CA SER A 76 4.35 3.65 4.62
C SER A 76 5.61 4.15 5.34
N HIS A 77 5.46 4.78 6.51
CA HIS A 77 6.60 5.35 7.23
C HIS A 77 6.47 5.14 8.74
N ARG A 78 7.32 4.27 9.30
CA ARG A 78 7.36 3.90 10.74
C ARG A 78 5.98 3.44 11.24
N PRO A 79 5.42 2.35 10.69
CA PRO A 79 4.05 1.92 10.97
C PRO A 79 3.77 1.71 12.46
N GLU A 80 4.75 1.19 13.20
CA GLU A 80 4.74 1.04 14.68
C GLU A 80 4.28 2.31 15.43
N ARG A 81 4.59 3.50 14.92
CA ARG A 81 4.26 4.78 15.56
C ARG A 81 3.24 5.59 14.76
N ASN A 82 3.06 5.26 13.49
CA ASN A 82 2.25 6.01 12.54
C ASN A 82 1.59 5.03 11.55
N PRO A 83 0.59 4.25 12.02
CA PRO A 83 0.03 3.13 11.26
C PRO A 83 -0.57 3.60 9.93
N PHE A 84 -1.27 4.74 9.92
CA PHE A 84 -1.91 5.27 8.73
C PHE A 84 -1.02 6.20 7.88
N ALA A 85 0.30 6.18 8.06
CA ALA A 85 1.21 7.01 7.26
C ALA A 85 1.02 6.74 5.75
N SER A 86 0.68 7.79 4.99
CA SER A 86 0.36 7.70 3.56
C SER A 86 -0.82 6.79 3.22
N LYS A 87 -1.67 6.43 4.19
CA LYS A 87 -2.87 5.60 4.00
C LYS A 87 -4.17 6.41 4.02
N ILE A 88 -4.13 7.65 4.49
CA ILE A 88 -5.30 8.51 4.55
C ILE A 88 -5.23 9.50 3.40
N ILE A 89 -6.25 9.49 2.53
CA ILE A 89 -6.33 10.28 1.31
C ILE A 89 -7.48 11.29 1.40
N CYS A 90 -7.25 12.50 0.93
CA CYS A 90 -8.30 13.51 0.81
C CYS A 90 -9.24 13.20 -0.34
N GLY A 91 -10.54 13.08 -0.08
CA GLY A 91 -11.57 12.92 -1.10
C GLY A 91 -11.66 14.11 -2.06
N ASP A 92 -11.29 15.32 -1.61
CA ASP A 92 -11.47 16.54 -2.41
C ASP A 92 -10.26 16.86 -3.29
N CYS A 93 -9.04 16.76 -2.74
CA CYS A 93 -7.81 17.12 -3.46
C CYS A 93 -6.91 15.92 -3.80
N ASN A 94 -7.33 14.71 -3.43
CA ASN A 94 -6.61 13.45 -3.66
C ASN A 94 -5.18 13.37 -3.08
N LYS A 95 -4.82 14.26 -2.15
CA LYS A 95 -3.51 14.27 -1.48
C LYS A 95 -3.58 13.63 -0.10
N VAL A 96 -2.44 13.13 0.36
CA VAL A 96 -2.33 12.46 1.66
C VAL A 96 -2.66 13.40 2.83
N PHE A 97 -3.26 12.85 3.88
CA PHE A 97 -3.33 13.50 5.18
C PHE A 97 -2.01 13.30 5.92
N ALA A 98 -1.69 14.27 6.79
CA ALA A 98 -0.56 14.20 7.70
C ALA A 98 -1.07 14.11 9.14
N ARG A 99 -0.40 13.26 9.93
CA ARG A 99 -0.65 13.15 11.37
C ARG A 99 -0.11 14.37 12.11
N LYS A 100 -0.91 14.92 13.02
CA LYS A 100 -0.62 16.06 13.88
C LYS A 100 -0.97 15.71 15.33
N GLY A 101 -0.19 16.22 16.28
CA GLY A 101 -0.53 16.19 17.69
C GLY A 101 -1.18 17.51 18.07
N TRP A 102 -2.41 17.47 18.57
CA TRP A 102 -3.14 18.65 19.07
C TRP A 102 -3.32 18.52 20.57
N ARG A 103 -2.88 19.53 21.32
CA ARG A 103 -3.09 19.56 22.76
C ARG A 103 -4.41 20.25 23.07
N SER A 104 -5.31 19.56 23.77
CA SER A 104 -6.54 20.17 24.25
C SER A 104 -6.27 21.19 25.37
N SER A 105 -7.22 22.08 25.62
CA SER A 105 -7.20 22.98 26.78
C SER A 105 -7.19 22.23 28.12
N THR A 106 -7.70 20.99 28.14
CA THR A 106 -7.69 20.09 29.30
C THR A 106 -6.35 19.36 29.50
N GLY A 107 -5.35 19.60 28.63
CA GLY A 107 -4.02 18.98 28.72
C GLY A 107 -3.91 17.58 28.11
N VAL A 108 -4.96 17.09 27.46
CA VAL A 108 -4.98 15.79 26.78
C VAL A 108 -4.46 15.96 25.35
N ASP A 109 -3.41 15.22 25.01
CA ASP A 109 -2.85 15.20 23.67
C ASP A 109 -3.68 14.29 22.76
N ARG A 110 -4.26 14.85 21.70
CA ARG A 110 -5.03 14.14 20.67
C ARG A 110 -4.20 13.97 19.41
N LYS A 111 -4.41 12.84 18.73
CA LYS A 111 -3.78 12.54 17.44
C LYS A 111 -4.81 12.75 16.34
N VAL A 112 -4.54 13.72 15.49
CA VAL A 112 -5.45 14.19 14.46
C VAL A 112 -4.79 14.08 13.10
N TRP A 113 -5.55 13.68 12.10
CA TRP A 113 -5.15 13.62 10.71
C TRP A 113 -5.77 14.79 9.96
N GLN A 114 -4.94 15.53 9.22
CA GLN A 114 -5.38 16.69 8.44
C GLN A 114 -4.76 16.64 7.04
N CYS A 115 -5.54 17.00 6.02
CA CYS A 115 -5.07 17.13 4.64
C CYS A 115 -3.79 17.98 4.57
N SER A 116 -2.74 17.44 3.94
CA SER A 116 -1.44 18.11 3.81
C SER A 116 -1.49 19.42 3.03
N GLU A 117 -2.45 19.54 2.11
CA GLU A 117 -2.66 20.73 1.29
C GLU A 117 -3.49 21.82 1.99
N ARG A 118 -4.09 21.53 3.15
CA ARG A 118 -4.94 22.51 3.87
C ARG A 118 -4.19 23.77 4.27
N TYR A 119 -2.98 23.64 4.80
CA TYR A 119 -2.13 24.76 5.23
C TYR A 119 -0.70 24.64 4.73
N LYS A 120 -0.52 24.15 3.50
CA LYS A 120 0.81 24.03 2.88
C LYS A 120 1.54 25.37 2.82
N VAL A 121 0.80 26.44 2.52
CA VAL A 121 1.26 27.81 2.69
C VAL A 121 0.69 28.35 3.99
N LYS A 122 1.58 28.81 4.88
CA LYS A 122 1.19 29.29 6.21
C LYS A 122 0.19 30.45 6.08
N GLY A 123 -0.98 30.30 6.71
CA GLY A 123 -2.03 31.33 6.72
C GLY A 123 -2.95 31.32 5.50
N VAL A 124 -2.71 30.45 4.50
CA VAL A 124 -3.60 30.27 3.35
C VAL A 124 -4.29 28.92 3.49
N MET A 125 -5.62 28.93 3.48
CA MET A 125 -6.41 27.72 3.41
C MET A 125 -6.43 27.22 1.97
N GLY A 126 -5.76 26.09 1.70
CA GLY A 126 -5.74 25.46 0.38
C GLY A 126 -6.94 24.52 0.18
N CYS A 127 -6.94 23.41 0.90
CA CYS A 127 -8.03 22.43 0.92
C CYS A 127 -9.00 22.69 2.11
N THR A 128 -10.30 22.58 1.86
CA THR A 128 -11.39 22.80 2.85
C THR A 128 -11.67 21.58 3.73
N ASN A 129 -11.16 20.40 3.35
CA ASN A 129 -11.46 19.15 4.01
C ASN A 129 -11.22 19.20 5.54
N ARG A 130 -12.10 18.49 6.25
CA ARG A 130 -12.08 18.39 7.71
C ARG A 130 -10.86 17.58 8.18
N HIS A 131 -10.63 17.67 9.48
CA HIS A 131 -9.67 16.81 10.15
C HIS A 131 -10.41 15.58 10.70
N VAL A 132 -9.70 14.48 10.93
CA VAL A 132 -10.26 13.24 11.48
C VAL A 132 -9.40 12.78 12.64
N GLU A 133 -10.01 12.32 13.72
CA GLU A 133 -9.28 11.76 14.85
C GLU A 133 -8.75 10.35 14.51
N GLU A 134 -7.57 9.99 15.02
CA GLU A 134 -6.97 8.67 14.75
C GLU A 134 -7.89 7.52 15.19
N GLU A 135 -8.63 7.70 16.30
CA GLU A 135 -9.59 6.72 16.80
C GLU A 135 -10.75 6.48 15.82
N THR A 136 -11.23 7.52 15.13
CA THR A 136 -12.27 7.38 14.10
C THR A 136 -11.78 6.54 12.93
N LEU A 137 -10.51 6.70 12.52
CA LEU A 137 -9.92 5.91 11.44
C LEU A 137 -9.76 4.43 11.83
N ILE A 138 -9.40 4.16 13.09
CA ILE A 138 -9.33 2.80 13.62
C ILE A 138 -10.72 2.16 13.59
N LYS A 139 -11.74 2.87 14.10
CA LYS A 139 -13.13 2.38 14.09
C LYS A 139 -13.62 2.12 12.67
N ALA A 140 -13.36 3.03 11.73
CA ALA A 140 -13.74 2.87 10.33
C ALA A 140 -13.10 1.62 9.69
N TYR A 141 -11.81 1.39 9.93
CA TYR A 141 -11.14 0.17 9.44
C TYR A 141 -11.77 -1.11 10.03
N LEU A 142 -12.02 -1.14 11.34
CA LEU A 142 -12.64 -2.29 12.00
C LEU A 142 -14.05 -2.56 11.50
N MET A 143 -14.87 -1.51 11.38
CA MET A 143 -16.23 -1.61 10.83
C MET A 143 -16.22 -2.13 9.40
N ALA A 144 -15.37 -1.57 8.55
CA ALA A 144 -15.24 -2.00 7.16
C ALA A 144 -14.75 -3.46 7.06
N TRP A 145 -13.73 -3.84 7.82
CA TRP A 145 -13.23 -5.21 7.80
C TRP A 145 -14.29 -6.21 8.28
N ASN A 146 -14.98 -5.91 9.38
CA ASN A 146 -15.99 -6.79 9.93
C ASN A 146 -17.19 -6.90 8.98
N ALA A 147 -17.61 -5.81 8.33
CA ALA A 147 -18.62 -5.86 7.28
C ALA A 147 -18.20 -6.73 6.09
N LEU A 148 -16.92 -6.68 5.70
CA LEU A 148 -16.37 -7.55 4.65
C LEU A 148 -16.44 -9.03 5.06
N VAL A 149 -16.06 -9.36 6.30
CA VAL A 149 -16.11 -10.73 6.83
C VAL A 149 -17.55 -11.23 6.97
N GLU A 150 -18.46 -10.41 7.49
CA GLU A 150 -19.88 -10.77 7.65
C GLU A 150 -20.56 -11.04 6.30
N ASN A 151 -20.21 -10.24 5.27
CA ASN A 151 -20.76 -10.37 3.92
C ASN A 151 -19.81 -11.11 2.97
N ARG A 152 -18.95 -12.00 3.50
CA ARG A 152 -17.91 -12.72 2.73
C ARG A 152 -18.45 -13.36 1.45
N GLU A 153 -19.62 -14.00 1.53
CA GLU A 153 -20.22 -14.70 0.39
C GLU A 153 -20.54 -13.77 -0.78
N ASP A 154 -20.84 -12.50 -0.54
CA ASP A 154 -21.10 -11.51 -1.58
C ASP A 154 -19.83 -11.16 -2.39
N PHE A 155 -18.65 -11.32 -1.77
CA PHE A 155 -17.35 -11.03 -2.41
C PHE A 155 -16.71 -12.26 -3.06
N MET A 156 -17.21 -13.47 -2.78
CA MET A 156 -16.62 -14.71 -3.29
C MET A 156 -16.63 -14.81 -4.82
N GLU A 157 -17.69 -14.33 -5.48
CA GLU A 157 -17.77 -14.28 -6.95
C GLU A 157 -16.66 -13.39 -7.53
N GLN A 158 -16.51 -12.17 -7.00
CA GLN A 158 -15.46 -11.24 -7.41
C GLN A 158 -14.06 -11.85 -7.21
N TRP A 159 -13.79 -12.46 -6.05
CA TRP A 159 -12.48 -13.06 -5.80
C TRP A 159 -12.22 -14.27 -6.70
N THR A 160 -13.23 -15.08 -7.02
CA THR A 160 -13.05 -16.20 -7.95
C THR A 160 -12.79 -15.75 -9.39
N GLU A 161 -13.40 -14.64 -9.83
CA GLU A 161 -13.05 -14.01 -11.11
C GLU A 161 -11.61 -13.45 -11.10
N GLN A 162 -11.24 -12.74 -10.04
CA GLN A 162 -9.89 -12.17 -9.88
C GLN A 162 -8.79 -13.24 -9.88
N LEU A 163 -9.06 -14.43 -9.31
CA LEU A 163 -8.14 -15.58 -9.36
C LEU A 163 -7.82 -16.04 -10.78
N GLN A 164 -8.73 -15.82 -11.73
CA GLN A 164 -8.58 -16.18 -13.14
C GLN A 164 -8.09 -15.00 -14.00
N SER A 165 -7.92 -13.82 -13.40
CA SER A 165 -7.48 -12.62 -14.12
C SER A 165 -6.06 -12.77 -14.66
N ASN A 166 -5.78 -12.05 -15.75
CA ASN A 166 -4.42 -11.95 -16.30
C ASN A 166 -3.48 -11.14 -15.38
N ASN A 167 -4.02 -10.42 -14.39
CA ASN A 167 -3.22 -9.65 -13.45
C ASN A 167 -2.86 -10.54 -12.24
N LEU A 168 -1.63 -11.05 -12.23
CA LEU A 168 -1.13 -11.91 -11.16
C LEU A 168 -1.24 -11.28 -9.76
N LEU A 169 -1.18 -9.95 -9.66
CA LEU A 169 -1.32 -9.26 -8.37
C LEU A 169 -2.76 -9.32 -7.87
N GLU A 170 -3.76 -9.12 -8.73
CA GLU A 170 -5.18 -9.24 -8.38
C GLU A 170 -5.50 -10.66 -7.93
N GLY A 171 -5.08 -11.67 -8.70
CA GLY A 171 -5.26 -13.06 -8.31
C GLY A 171 -4.58 -13.42 -6.97
N TYR A 172 -3.37 -12.90 -6.72
CA TYR A 172 -2.71 -13.08 -5.42
C TYR A 172 -3.47 -12.41 -4.27
N ARG A 173 -4.06 -11.22 -4.48
CA ARG A 173 -4.85 -10.53 -3.45
C ARG A 173 -6.15 -11.27 -3.17
N ALA A 174 -6.87 -11.70 -4.21
CA ALA A 174 -8.06 -12.52 -4.07
C ALA A 174 -7.79 -13.80 -3.28
N GLU A 175 -6.72 -14.53 -3.62
CA GLU A 175 -6.27 -15.72 -2.86
C GLU A 175 -6.07 -15.40 -1.38
N LYS A 176 -5.40 -14.28 -1.07
CA LYS A 176 -5.16 -13.85 0.31
C LYS A 176 -6.41 -13.38 1.04
N PHE A 177 -7.34 -12.70 0.38
CA PHE A 177 -8.59 -12.27 1.01
C PHE A 177 -9.52 -13.46 1.29
N ILE A 178 -9.56 -14.46 0.40
CA ILE A 178 -10.23 -15.73 0.67
C ILE A 178 -9.63 -16.40 1.91
N GLU A 179 -8.30 -16.47 2.01
CA GLU A 179 -7.58 -17.04 3.17
C GLU A 179 -7.83 -16.25 4.46
N TYR A 180 -7.79 -14.91 4.40
CA TYR A 180 -7.94 -14.05 5.58
C TYR A 180 -9.36 -14.01 6.13
N THR A 181 -10.36 -14.31 5.32
CA THR A 181 -11.77 -14.30 5.72
C THR A 181 -12.31 -15.69 6.07
N ASP A 182 -11.59 -16.76 5.71
CA ASP A 182 -12.00 -18.13 6.00
C ASP A 182 -11.99 -18.40 7.51
N GLY A 183 -13.19 -18.61 8.07
CA GLY A 183 -13.39 -18.81 9.51
C GLY A 183 -12.98 -17.63 10.39
N ALA A 184 -12.86 -16.43 9.83
CA ALA A 184 -12.44 -15.24 10.58
C ALA A 184 -13.56 -14.74 11.50
N GLU A 185 -13.20 -14.42 12.74
CA GLU A 185 -14.09 -13.71 13.67
C GLU A 185 -13.96 -12.18 13.48
N PRO A 186 -15.01 -11.40 13.81
CA PRO A 186 -14.93 -9.95 13.80
C PRO A 186 -13.78 -9.42 14.67
N LEU A 187 -13.00 -8.49 14.12
CA LEU A 187 -11.91 -7.84 14.84
C LEU A 187 -12.46 -6.86 15.88
N THR A 188 -11.90 -6.91 17.09
CA THR A 188 -12.18 -5.96 18.18
C THR A 188 -11.12 -4.87 18.29
N GLU A 189 -9.90 -5.17 17.87
CA GLU A 189 -8.74 -4.27 17.89
C GLU A 189 -8.00 -4.31 16.56
N MET A 190 -7.38 -3.18 16.20
CA MET A 190 -6.63 -3.08 14.96
C MET A 190 -5.17 -3.52 15.15
N ASP A 191 -4.81 -4.65 14.54
CA ASP A 191 -3.41 -5.00 14.33
C ASP A 191 -2.83 -4.23 13.14
N THR A 192 -1.66 -3.63 13.33
CA THR A 192 -1.05 -2.74 12.32
C THR A 192 -0.50 -3.52 11.13
N ASP A 193 0.09 -4.70 11.36
CA ASP A 193 0.65 -5.51 10.27
C ASP A 193 -0.47 -6.08 9.39
N PHE A 194 -1.55 -6.56 10.02
CA PHE A 194 -2.74 -7.01 9.34
C PHE A 194 -3.40 -5.90 8.52
N MET A 195 -3.61 -4.72 9.13
CA MET A 195 -4.12 -3.56 8.40
C MET A 195 -3.26 -3.22 7.19
N LEU A 196 -1.92 -3.27 7.28
CA LEU A 196 -1.06 -3.00 6.13
C LEU A 196 -1.12 -4.08 5.03
N LYS A 197 -1.54 -5.30 5.36
CA LYS A 197 -1.72 -6.40 4.40
C LYS A 197 -3.05 -6.33 3.66
N THR A 198 -4.08 -5.74 4.28
CA THR A 198 -5.45 -5.69 3.77
C THR A 198 -5.84 -4.31 3.25
N LEU A 199 -5.53 -3.24 3.99
CA LEU A 199 -5.92 -1.87 3.67
C LEU A 199 -5.04 -1.28 2.56
N ASP A 200 -5.71 -0.78 1.52
CA ASP A 200 -5.04 0.09 0.59
C ASP A 200 -4.95 1.51 1.13
N HIS A 201 -6.11 2.17 1.29
CA HIS A 201 -6.20 3.53 1.81
C HIS A 201 -7.62 3.84 2.33
N ILE A 202 -7.76 4.91 3.10
CA ILE A 202 -9.06 5.45 3.54
C ILE A 202 -9.20 6.85 2.93
N LYS A 203 -10.26 7.09 2.15
CA LYS A 203 -10.60 8.44 1.68
C LYS A 203 -11.48 9.13 2.71
N VAL A 204 -11.15 10.39 2.99
CA VAL A 204 -11.90 11.27 3.90
C VAL A 204 -12.54 12.37 3.07
N PHE A 205 -13.86 12.49 3.12
CA PHE A 205 -14.60 13.54 2.41
C PHE A 205 -14.97 14.71 3.32
N GLU A 206 -15.27 15.86 2.71
CA GLU A 206 -15.63 17.09 3.45
C GLU A 206 -16.91 16.93 4.27
N ASP A 207 -17.85 16.06 3.85
CA ASP A 207 -19.10 15.73 4.55
C ASP A 207 -18.93 14.76 5.73
N GLY A 208 -17.72 14.23 5.93
CA GLY A 208 -17.38 13.33 7.03
C GLY A 208 -17.51 11.86 6.69
N THR A 209 -17.93 11.56 5.46
CA THR A 209 -17.95 10.21 4.93
C THR A 209 -16.51 9.68 4.82
N LEU A 210 -16.31 8.45 5.28
CA LEU A 210 -15.06 7.72 5.15
C LEU A 210 -15.27 6.57 4.17
N LEU A 211 -14.44 6.47 3.14
CA LEU A 211 -14.45 5.33 2.22
C LEU A 211 -13.19 4.51 2.46
N VAL A 212 -13.36 3.32 3.02
CA VAL A 212 -12.27 2.37 3.26
C VAL A 212 -12.09 1.54 2.01
N VAL A 213 -10.87 1.56 1.44
CA VAL A 213 -10.51 0.82 0.24
C VAL A 213 -9.50 -0.25 0.59
N PHE A 214 -9.83 -1.50 0.28
CA PHE A 214 -8.99 -2.68 0.50
C PHE A 214 -8.15 -3.02 -0.73
N LEU A 215 -7.11 -3.82 -0.53
CA LEU A 215 -6.14 -4.19 -1.58
C LEU A 215 -6.67 -5.19 -2.61
N ASP A 216 -7.79 -5.85 -2.33
CA ASP A 216 -8.57 -6.64 -3.29
C ASP A 216 -9.47 -5.76 -4.19
N GLY A 217 -9.57 -4.46 -3.89
CA GLY A 217 -10.40 -3.49 -4.60
C GLY A 217 -11.77 -3.23 -3.96
N THR A 218 -12.09 -3.90 -2.84
CA THR A 218 -13.35 -3.69 -2.15
C THR A 218 -13.39 -2.30 -1.51
N GLU A 219 -14.51 -1.58 -1.70
CA GLU A 219 -14.73 -0.25 -1.13
C GLU A 219 -15.93 -0.31 -0.17
N ILE A 220 -15.74 0.15 1.08
CA ILE A 220 -16.79 0.19 2.10
C ILE A 220 -16.92 1.60 2.64
N GLU A 221 -18.12 2.15 2.51
CA GLU A 221 -18.47 3.47 3.03
C GLU A 221 -18.83 3.35 4.53
N CYS A 222 -18.18 4.16 5.36
CA CYS A 222 -18.49 4.32 6.77
C CYS A 222 -18.92 5.76 7.01
N LYS A 223 -20.14 5.94 7.52
CA LYS A 223 -20.62 7.24 8.02
C LYS A 223 -20.41 7.30 9.52
N ASN A 224 -19.84 8.39 9.99
CA ASN A 224 -19.87 8.68 11.42
C ASN A 224 -21.31 9.05 11.78
N GLU A 225 -22.00 8.20 12.55
CA GLU A 225 -23.34 8.48 13.08
C GLU A 225 -23.33 9.49 14.25
N GLU A 226 -22.24 10.22 14.45
CA GLU A 226 -22.15 11.28 15.47
C GLU A 226 -22.47 12.66 14.84
N GLU A 227 -23.76 12.91 14.63
CA GLU A 227 -24.38 14.26 14.72
C GLU A 227 -25.45 14.28 15.82
#